data_AF-A0A2Y9LGQ3-F1
#
_entry.id   AF-A0A2Y9LGQ3-F1
#
_cell.length_a   1.000
_cell.length_b   1.000
_cell.length_c   1.000
_cell.angle_alpha   90.00
_cell.angle_beta   90.00
_cell.angle_gamma   90.00
#
_symmetry.space_group_name_H-M   'P 1'
#
loop_
_entity.id
_entity.type
_entity.pdbx_description
1 polymer ?
#
loop_
_entity_poly.entity_id
_entity_poly.type
_entity_poly.pdbx_seq_one_letter_code
_entity_poly.pdbx_strand_id
1 'polypeptide(L)'
;MSSKEGSGGFRKRKHDNFPHNQRREGKDVNSSSPVMLAFKSFQQELDARHDKYERLVKLSRDITVESKRTIFLLHRITSAPYMEEILTEAEIKLDGVRQKILQVAQELSGEDMHQFHRAITTGLQEYVEAVSFQHFIKTRSLISMDEINKQLIFSTEDNGKENKTHVVCRPEASAPPASSVENAESQALLQNQNLHFTRSQGD
;
A
#
# COMPACT_ATOMS: atom_id res chain seq x y z
N MET A 1 -30.01 -4.29 62.94
CA MET A 1 -29.05 -3.47 62.17
C MET A 1 -29.55 -3.40 60.74
N SER A 2 -29.74 -2.19 60.24
CA SER A 2 -30.42 -1.85 58.99
C SER A 2 -29.43 -1.92 57.83
N SER A 3 -29.72 -2.74 56.82
CA SER A 3 -28.96 -2.77 55.57
C SER A 3 -29.80 -2.11 54.48
N LYS A 4 -29.36 -0.91 54.08
CA LYS A 4 -30.03 0.00 53.16
C LYS A 4 -29.62 -0.35 51.73
N GLU A 5 -30.58 -0.71 50.89
CA GLU A 5 -30.39 -0.91 49.46
C GLU A 5 -30.01 0.41 48.78
N GLY A 6 -28.85 0.44 48.11
CA GLY A 6 -28.37 1.56 47.32
C GLY A 6 -28.92 1.52 45.90
N SER A 7 -30.08 2.12 45.67
CA SER A 7 -30.60 2.39 44.32
C SER A 7 -29.82 3.53 43.66
N GLY A 8 -28.93 3.19 42.72
CA GLY A 8 -28.21 4.13 41.88
C GLY A 8 -29.11 4.75 40.81
N GLY A 9 -29.75 5.87 41.13
CA GLY A 9 -30.59 6.61 40.21
C GLY A 9 -29.80 7.31 39.09
N PHE A 10 -30.05 6.91 37.85
CA PHE A 10 -29.63 7.64 36.64
C PHE A 10 -30.28 9.03 36.60
N ARG A 11 -29.51 10.07 36.91
CA ARG A 11 -29.95 11.47 36.76
C ARG A 11 -29.92 11.84 35.28
N LYS A 12 -31.07 11.79 34.59
CA LYS A 12 -31.31 12.45 33.30
C LYS A 12 -30.99 13.95 33.47
N ARG A 13 -29.92 14.42 32.81
CA ARG A 13 -29.65 15.86 32.69
C ARG A 13 -30.75 16.48 31.82
N LYS A 14 -31.48 17.43 32.41
CA LYS A 14 -32.49 18.25 31.75
C LYS A 14 -31.74 19.14 30.75
N HIS A 15 -32.01 18.97 29.45
CA HIS A 15 -31.47 19.83 28.42
C HIS A 15 -32.22 21.16 28.52
N ASP A 16 -31.57 22.20 29.03
CA ASP A 16 -32.12 23.55 29.00
C ASP A 16 -32.23 23.99 27.54
N ASN A 17 -33.48 24.09 27.08
CA ASN A 17 -33.83 24.53 25.74
C ASN A 17 -33.52 26.03 25.66
N PHE A 18 -32.31 26.38 25.23
CA PHE A 18 -32.01 27.74 24.82
C PHE A 18 -32.93 28.12 23.64
N PRO A 19 -33.69 29.21 23.72
CA PRO A 19 -34.49 29.65 22.59
C PRO A 19 -33.56 29.98 21.43
N HIS A 20 -33.73 29.24 20.33
CA HIS A 20 -33.03 29.48 19.09
C HIS A 20 -33.48 30.85 18.57
N ASN A 21 -32.71 31.88 18.91
CA ASN A 21 -32.99 33.24 18.54
C ASN A 21 -33.03 33.33 17.01
N GLN A 22 -34.13 33.89 16.53
CA GLN A 22 -34.47 34.22 15.15
C GLN A 22 -33.28 34.16 14.18
N ARG A 23 -33.37 33.24 13.23
CA ARG A 23 -32.59 33.26 11.98
C ARG A 23 -32.76 34.67 11.40
N ARG A 24 -31.74 35.53 11.56
CA ARG A 24 -31.69 36.83 10.91
C ARG A 24 -31.79 36.54 9.42
N GLU A 25 -32.94 36.86 8.83
CA GLU A 25 -33.12 36.78 7.39
C GLU A 25 -32.00 37.60 6.75
N GLY A 26 -31.19 36.93 5.93
CA GLY A 26 -30.00 37.52 5.33
C GLY A 26 -30.43 38.71 4.48
N LYS A 27 -30.02 39.91 4.89
CA LYS A 27 -29.98 41.07 3.99
C LYS A 27 -29.24 40.63 2.73
N ASP A 28 -29.84 40.85 1.56
CA ASP A 28 -29.25 40.57 0.24
C ASP A 28 -27.81 41.09 0.19
N VAL A 29 -26.85 40.19 0.39
CA VAL A 29 -25.44 40.52 0.29
C VAL A 29 -25.16 40.67 -1.18
N ASN A 30 -24.81 41.89 -1.61
CA ASN A 30 -24.47 42.14 -3.01
C ASN A 30 -23.26 41.27 -3.39
N SER A 31 -23.52 40.20 -4.14
CA SER A 31 -22.54 39.20 -4.60
C SER A 31 -21.43 39.79 -5.48
N SER A 32 -21.62 41.00 -6.00
CA SER A 32 -20.63 41.73 -6.82
C SER A 32 -19.82 42.76 -6.02
N SER A 33 -20.03 42.88 -4.71
CA SER A 33 -19.24 43.79 -3.89
C SER A 33 -17.77 43.37 -3.86
N PRO A 34 -16.80 44.32 -3.80
CA PRO A 34 -15.38 44.00 -3.74
C PRO A 34 -15.02 43.01 -2.61
N VAL A 35 -15.71 43.11 -1.47
CA VAL A 35 -15.54 42.20 -0.34
C VAL A 35 -15.98 40.78 -0.71
N MET A 36 -17.16 40.60 -1.31
CA MET A 36 -17.64 39.28 -1.72
C MET A 36 -16.76 38.64 -2.79
N LEU A 37 -16.24 39.44 -3.72
CA LEU A 37 -15.28 38.96 -4.72
C LEU A 37 -13.97 38.50 -4.07
N ALA A 38 -13.46 39.22 -3.08
CA ALA A 38 -12.27 38.80 -2.32
C ALA A 38 -12.50 37.50 -1.52
N PHE A 39 -13.64 37.36 -0.85
CA PHE A 39 -13.98 36.11 -0.16
C PHE A 39 -14.15 34.94 -1.14
N LYS A 40 -14.63 35.18 -2.36
CA LYS A 40 -14.70 34.16 -3.40
C LYS A 40 -13.30 33.71 -3.85
N SER A 41 -12.34 34.64 -4.02
CA SER A 41 -10.96 34.24 -4.32
C SER A 41 -10.30 33.48 -3.17
N PHE A 42 -10.52 33.92 -1.92
CA PHE A 42 -10.03 33.18 -0.74
C PHE A 42 -10.63 31.79 -0.64
N GLN A 43 -11.93 31.64 -0.92
CA GLN A 43 -12.58 30.33 -0.96
C GLN A 43 -11.91 29.43 -2.00
N GLN A 44 -11.70 29.91 -3.22
CA GLN A 44 -11.05 29.13 -4.29
C GLN A 44 -9.63 28.70 -3.92
N GLU A 45 -8.85 29.59 -3.31
CA GLU A 45 -7.50 29.27 -2.84
C GLU A 45 -7.51 28.22 -1.72
N LEU A 46 -8.41 28.38 -0.73
CA LEU A 46 -8.57 27.44 0.36
C LEU A 46 -9.03 26.07 -0.13
N ASP A 47 -10.02 26.02 -1.03
CA ASP A 47 -10.54 24.78 -1.60
C ASP A 47 -9.44 24.03 -2.36
N ALA A 48 -8.69 24.72 -3.24
CA ALA A 48 -7.58 24.14 -3.97
C ALA A 48 -6.49 23.58 -3.04
N ARG A 49 -6.19 24.28 -1.94
CA ARG A 49 -5.24 23.82 -0.93
C ARG A 49 -5.73 22.59 -0.18
N HIS A 50 -7.00 22.54 0.21
CA HIS A 50 -7.58 21.37 0.88
C HIS A 50 -7.61 20.16 -0.06
N ASP A 51 -7.97 20.35 -1.32
CA ASP A 51 -7.96 19.28 -2.33
C ASP A 51 -6.55 18.69 -2.49
N LYS A 52 -5.52 19.54 -2.53
CA LYS A 52 -4.12 19.10 -2.55
C LYS A 52 -3.74 18.33 -1.29
N TYR A 53 -4.10 18.85 -0.11
CA TYR A 53 -3.84 18.19 1.16
C TYR A 53 -4.44 16.78 1.19
N GLU A 54 -5.68 16.60 0.74
CA GLU A 54 -6.34 15.29 0.69
C GLU A 54 -5.69 14.33 -0.32
N ARG A 55 -5.20 14.82 -1.47
CA ARG A 55 -4.41 14.00 -2.40
C ARG A 55 -3.11 13.52 -1.75
N LEU A 56 -2.40 14.41 -1.05
CA LEU A 56 -1.17 14.08 -0.32
C LEU A 56 -1.40 13.08 0.82
N VAL A 57 -2.49 13.21 1.59
CA VAL A 57 -2.85 12.26 2.65
C VAL A 57 -3.08 10.86 2.07
N LYS A 58 -3.75 10.75 0.91
CA LYS A 58 -3.98 9.47 0.23
C LYS A 58 -2.65 8.84 -0.20
N LEU A 59 -1.78 9.60 -0.87
CA LEU A 59 -0.44 9.13 -1.25
C LEU A 59 0.37 8.69 -0.02
N SER A 60 0.35 9.48 1.05
CA SER A 60 1.03 9.14 2.31
C SER A 60 0.51 7.85 2.91
N ARG A 61 -0.80 7.62 2.87
CA ARG A 61 -1.41 6.38 3.38
C ARG A 61 -0.94 5.18 2.59
N ASP A 62 -0.90 5.28 1.26
CA ASP A 62 -0.42 4.21 0.39
C ASP A 62 1.06 3.91 0.59
N ILE A 63 1.88 4.96 0.78
CA ILE A 63 3.30 4.82 1.17
C ILE A 63 3.41 4.06 2.49
N THR A 64 2.69 4.47 3.54
CA THR A 64 2.72 3.77 4.84
C THR A 64 2.35 2.30 4.71
N VAL A 65 1.28 1.99 3.97
CA VAL A 65 0.81 0.60 3.83
C VAL A 65 1.85 -0.27 3.12
N GLU A 66 2.43 0.22 2.02
CA GLU A 66 3.44 -0.54 1.26
C GLU A 66 4.78 -0.66 2.00
N SER A 67 5.21 0.40 2.71
CA SER A 67 6.39 0.35 3.57
C SER A 67 6.23 -0.69 4.69
N LYS A 68 5.07 -0.72 5.38
CA LYS A 68 4.76 -1.75 6.38
C LYS A 68 4.79 -3.16 5.80
N ARG A 69 4.16 -3.36 4.64
CA ARG A 69 4.17 -4.66 3.94
C ARG A 69 5.60 -5.11 3.63
N THR A 70 6.46 -4.17 3.27
CA THR A 70 7.89 -4.43 3.02
C THR A 70 8.61 -4.80 4.31
N ILE A 71 8.37 -4.10 5.41
CA ILE A 71 8.93 -4.46 6.73
C ILE A 71 8.52 -5.88 7.13
N PHE A 72 7.24 -6.23 7.00
CA PHE A 72 6.75 -7.59 7.27
C PHE A 72 7.36 -8.65 6.34
N LEU A 73 7.63 -8.31 5.08
CA LEU A 73 8.33 -9.18 4.14
C LEU A 73 9.77 -9.42 4.61
N LEU A 74 10.49 -8.37 5.01
CA LEU A 74 11.87 -8.45 5.50
C LEU A 74 11.98 -9.27 6.79
N HIS A 75 10.97 -9.24 7.66
CA HIS A 75 10.91 -10.10 8.86
C HIS A 75 10.86 -11.60 8.55
N ARG A 76 10.55 -12.02 7.31
CA ARG A 76 10.54 -13.44 6.92
C ARG A 76 11.93 -14.02 6.70
N ILE A 77 12.97 -13.18 6.70
CA ILE A 77 14.35 -13.64 6.56
C ILE A 77 14.75 -14.37 7.85
N THR A 78 14.56 -15.68 7.84
CA THR A 78 14.88 -16.57 8.96
C THR A 78 16.20 -17.33 8.77
N SER A 79 16.70 -17.48 7.53
CA SER A 79 17.97 -18.15 7.19
C SER A 79 18.45 -17.82 5.76
N ALA A 80 19.75 -18.06 5.50
CA ALA A 80 20.48 -17.62 4.31
C ALA A 80 19.95 -17.99 2.91
N PRO A 81 19.33 -19.17 2.64
CA PRO A 81 19.06 -19.57 1.26
C PRO A 81 17.99 -18.73 0.55
N TYR A 82 17.07 -18.10 1.29
CA TYR A 82 15.98 -17.28 0.73
C TYR A 82 16.21 -15.77 0.92
N MET A 83 17.33 -15.38 1.50
CA MET A 83 17.59 -13.98 1.85
C MET A 83 17.62 -13.08 0.62
N GLU A 84 18.33 -13.50 -0.43
CA GLU A 84 18.52 -12.69 -1.64
C GLU A 84 17.22 -12.47 -2.42
N GLU A 85 16.39 -13.52 -2.53
CA GLU A 85 15.08 -13.45 -3.18
C GLU A 85 14.15 -12.46 -2.46
N ILE A 86 14.09 -12.55 -1.12
CA ILE A 86 13.27 -11.66 -0.29
C ILE A 86 13.79 -10.22 -0.37
N LEU A 87 15.10 -10.02 -0.35
CA LEU A 87 15.70 -8.69 -0.49
C LEU A 87 15.43 -8.06 -1.85
N THR A 88 15.46 -8.86 -2.92
CA THR A 88 15.11 -8.43 -4.27
C THR A 88 13.64 -8.05 -4.37
N GLU A 89 12.73 -8.88 -3.81
CA GLU A 89 11.30 -8.57 -3.76
C GLU A 89 11.02 -7.29 -2.95
N ALA A 90 11.71 -7.12 -1.83
CA ALA A 90 11.61 -5.92 -1.00
C ALA A 90 12.10 -4.67 -1.76
N GLU A 91 13.18 -4.77 -2.55
CA GLU A 91 13.67 -3.66 -3.37
C GLU A 91 12.64 -3.21 -4.40
N ILE A 92 12.01 -4.16 -5.11
CA ILE A 92 10.95 -3.88 -6.10
C ILE A 92 9.77 -3.15 -5.42
N LYS A 93 9.40 -3.56 -4.21
CA LYS A 93 8.35 -2.87 -3.45
C LYS A 93 8.76 -1.46 -3.03
N LEU A 94 10.00 -1.28 -2.60
CA LEU A 94 10.55 0.05 -2.27
C LEU A 94 10.64 0.96 -3.48
N ASP A 95 10.92 0.45 -4.67
CA ASP A 95 10.80 1.21 -5.93
C ASP A 95 9.37 1.71 -6.12
N GLY A 96 8.37 0.84 -5.93
CA GLY A 96 6.96 1.23 -5.98
C GLY A 96 6.57 2.26 -4.92
N VAL A 97 7.25 2.31 -3.78
CA VAL A 97 7.10 3.36 -2.76
C VAL A 97 7.75 4.66 -3.22
N ARG A 98 8.98 4.61 -3.75
CA ARG A 98 9.69 5.77 -4.31
C ARG A 98 8.89 6.44 -5.44
N GLN A 99 8.19 5.67 -6.27
CA GLN A 99 7.28 6.21 -7.29
C GLN A 99 6.10 6.99 -6.70
N LYS A 100 5.57 6.58 -5.54
CA LYS A 100 4.53 7.38 -4.85
C LYS A 100 5.12 8.64 -4.22
N ILE A 101 6.36 8.57 -3.71
CA ILE A 101 7.08 9.75 -3.21
C ILE A 101 7.37 10.74 -4.35
N LEU A 102 7.63 10.27 -5.57
CA LEU A 102 7.71 11.12 -6.76
C LEU A 102 6.39 11.86 -7.01
N GLN A 103 5.24 11.19 -6.93
CA GLN A 103 3.93 11.86 -7.06
C GLN A 103 3.72 12.91 -5.96
N VAL A 104 4.16 12.63 -4.73
CA VAL A 104 4.18 13.64 -3.64
C VAL A 104 5.07 14.83 -4.00
N ALA A 105 6.27 14.60 -4.53
CA ALA A 105 7.18 15.67 -4.93
C ALA A 105 6.59 16.54 -6.06
N GLN A 106 5.86 15.94 -7.00
CA GLN A 106 5.16 16.66 -8.06
C GLN A 106 4.02 17.54 -7.51
N GLU A 107 3.21 17.03 -6.58
CA GLU A 107 2.14 17.82 -5.94
C GLU A 107 2.67 19.00 -5.10
N LEU A 108 3.88 18.86 -4.55
CA LEU A 108 4.55 19.88 -3.74
C LEU A 108 5.44 20.83 -4.55
N SER A 109 5.58 20.63 -5.87
CA SER A 109 6.39 21.51 -6.70
C SER A 109 5.82 22.92 -6.70
N GLY A 110 6.63 23.91 -6.30
CA GLY A 110 6.23 25.32 -6.20
C GLY A 110 5.43 25.68 -4.94
N GLU A 111 5.26 24.75 -4.00
CA GLU A 111 4.57 24.99 -2.72
C GLU A 111 5.54 25.19 -1.55
N ASP A 112 5.08 25.80 -0.46
CA ASP A 112 5.79 25.76 0.81
C ASP A 112 5.68 24.34 1.43
N MET A 113 6.80 23.62 1.47
CA MET A 113 6.86 22.24 1.99
C MET A 113 6.31 22.12 3.42
N HIS A 114 6.55 23.12 4.28
CA HIS A 114 6.15 23.04 5.69
C HIS A 114 4.63 23.07 5.86
N GLN A 115 3.90 23.66 4.91
CA GLN A 115 2.44 23.74 4.94
C GLN A 115 1.77 22.37 4.82
N PHE A 116 2.36 21.47 4.03
CA PHE A 116 1.81 20.14 3.76
C PHE A 116 2.54 19.01 4.48
N HIS A 117 3.62 19.30 5.23
CA HIS A 117 4.40 18.29 5.94
C HIS A 117 3.54 17.36 6.81
N ARG A 118 2.48 17.88 7.48
CA ARG A 118 1.59 17.05 8.31
C ARG A 118 0.81 15.99 7.50
N ALA A 119 0.57 16.21 6.22
CA ALA A 119 -0.13 15.26 5.35
C ALA A 119 0.74 14.04 5.03
N ILE A 120 2.06 14.20 4.97
CA ILE A 120 3.00 13.20 4.43
C ILE A 120 3.99 12.62 5.44
N THR A 121 4.15 13.27 6.60
CA THR A 121 5.19 12.92 7.58
C THR A 121 5.13 11.45 8.02
N THR A 122 3.93 10.87 8.16
CA THR A 122 3.76 9.46 8.56
C THR A 122 4.19 8.49 7.46
N GLY A 123 3.91 8.80 6.19
CA GLY A 123 4.39 8.02 5.05
C GLY A 123 5.91 8.04 4.95
N LEU A 124 6.51 9.22 5.10
CA LEU A 124 7.96 9.38 5.04
C LEU A 124 8.68 8.65 6.18
N GLN A 125 8.17 8.75 7.41
CA GLN A 125 8.74 8.02 8.56
C GLN A 125 8.73 6.50 8.32
N GLU A 126 7.62 5.96 7.82
CA GLU A 126 7.51 4.53 7.52
C GLU A 126 8.44 4.10 6.37
N TYR A 127 8.60 4.93 5.35
CA TYR A 127 9.58 4.68 4.29
C TYR A 127 11.01 4.63 4.83
N VAL A 128 11.38 5.59 5.69
CA VAL A 128 12.69 5.62 6.38
C VAL A 128 12.89 4.35 7.20
N GLU A 129 11.89 3.90 7.95
CA GLU A 129 11.92 2.64 8.69
C GLU A 129 12.17 1.44 7.76
N ALA A 130 11.44 1.35 6.65
CA ALA A 130 11.58 0.25 5.71
C ALA A 130 12.96 0.20 5.03
N VAL A 131 13.48 1.33 4.51
CA VAL A 131 14.79 1.36 3.84
C VAL A 131 15.94 1.18 4.81
N SER A 132 15.83 1.73 6.03
CA SER A 132 16.85 1.53 7.06
C SER A 132 16.88 0.08 7.54
N PHE A 133 15.73 -0.57 7.69
CA PHE A 133 15.65 -1.98 8.06
C PHE A 133 16.23 -2.89 6.96
N GLN A 134 15.87 -2.65 5.69
CA GLN A 134 16.44 -3.36 4.55
C GLN A 134 17.96 -3.17 4.47
N HIS A 135 18.44 -1.94 4.62
CA HIS A 135 19.87 -1.62 4.57
C HIS A 135 20.63 -2.31 5.72
N PHE A 136 20.09 -2.30 6.94
CA PHE A 136 20.70 -2.99 8.08
C PHE A 136 20.80 -4.49 7.86
N ILE A 137 19.79 -5.13 7.26
CA ILE A 137 19.85 -6.55 6.92
C ILE A 137 21.00 -6.84 5.94
N LYS A 138 21.17 -5.98 4.91
CA LYS A 138 22.21 -6.12 3.87
C LYS A 138 23.63 -5.85 4.39
N THR A 139 23.81 -4.82 5.21
CA THR A 139 25.14 -4.24 5.49
C THR A 139 25.56 -4.30 6.96
N ARG A 140 24.61 -4.55 7.88
CA ARG A 140 24.77 -4.42 9.33
C ARG A 140 25.20 -3.02 9.80
N SER A 141 24.94 -1.99 8.98
CA SER A 141 25.08 -0.57 9.34
C SER A 141 23.76 0.19 9.28
N LEU A 142 23.74 1.40 9.83
CA LEU A 142 22.63 2.33 9.70
C LEU A 142 22.84 3.21 8.46
N ILE A 143 21.82 3.29 7.60
CA ILE A 143 21.81 4.19 6.45
C ILE A 143 21.76 5.65 6.91
N SER A 144 22.52 6.52 6.26
CA SER A 144 22.50 7.96 6.52
C SER A 144 21.31 8.66 5.85
N MET A 145 20.96 9.85 6.35
CA MET A 145 19.91 10.68 5.74
C MET A 145 20.25 11.03 4.28
N ASP A 146 21.51 11.35 3.98
CA ASP A 146 21.94 11.69 2.63
C ASP A 146 21.81 10.52 1.66
N GLU A 147 22.07 9.29 2.11
CA GLU A 147 21.89 8.08 1.30
C GLU A 147 20.42 7.79 1.01
N ILE A 148 19.52 8.08 1.95
CA ILE A 148 18.07 8.01 1.70
C ILE A 148 17.67 9.08 0.67
N ASN A 149 18.09 10.33 0.89
CA ASN A 149 17.73 11.44 0.01
C ASN A 149 18.24 11.25 -1.43
N LYS A 150 19.41 10.64 -1.62
CA LYS A 150 19.93 10.30 -2.96
C LYS A 150 18.99 9.37 -3.75
N GLN A 151 18.25 8.50 -3.08
CA GLN A 151 17.29 7.60 -3.72
C GLN A 151 15.97 8.30 -4.09
N LEU A 152 15.77 9.52 -3.60
CA LEU A 152 14.56 10.34 -3.81
C LEU A 152 14.80 11.51 -4.76
N ILE A 153 15.91 11.48 -5.51
CA ILE A 153 16.16 12.42 -6.60
C ILE A 153 15.64 11.77 -7.88
N PHE A 154 14.60 12.37 -8.45
CA PHE A 154 13.93 11.87 -9.65
C PHE A 154 14.25 12.78 -10.83
N SER A 155 14.64 12.19 -11.96
CA SER A 155 14.84 12.94 -13.21
C SER A 155 13.55 12.93 -14.03
N THR A 156 13.31 13.99 -14.80
CA THR A 156 12.09 14.15 -15.62
C THR A 156 11.92 13.07 -16.69
N GLU A 157 12.97 12.31 -17.01
CA GLU A 157 12.96 11.21 -18.00
C GLU A 157 12.31 9.93 -17.49
N ASP A 158 12.11 9.76 -16.18
CA ASP A 158 11.49 8.55 -15.60
C ASP A 158 9.96 8.52 -15.77
N ASN A 159 9.33 9.59 -16.26
CA ASN A 159 7.89 9.70 -16.45
C ASN A 159 7.31 8.82 -17.59
N GLY A 160 8.16 8.15 -18.39
CA GLY A 160 7.74 7.45 -19.60
C GLY A 160 7.46 5.95 -19.46
N LYS A 161 7.73 5.33 -18.30
CA LYS A 161 7.47 3.89 -18.10
C LYS A 161 6.11 3.69 -17.47
N GLU A 162 5.07 3.93 -18.26
CA GLU A 162 3.75 3.36 -17.99
C GLU A 162 3.90 1.85 -17.75
N ASN A 163 3.23 1.38 -16.69
CA ASN A 163 3.13 -0.01 -16.31
C ASN A 163 2.56 -0.84 -17.48
N LYS A 164 3.41 -1.35 -18.36
CA LYS A 164 3.11 -2.59 -19.09
C LYS A 164 3.22 -3.72 -18.08
N THR A 165 2.14 -3.95 -17.36
CA THR A 165 1.84 -5.27 -16.80
C THR A 165 1.96 -6.25 -17.96
N HIS A 166 3.06 -7.00 -18.00
CA HIS A 166 3.20 -8.14 -18.90
C HIS A 166 2.29 -9.24 -18.35
N VAL A 167 0.99 -9.09 -18.58
CA VAL A 167 0.03 -10.18 -18.49
C VAL A 167 0.42 -11.12 -19.63
N VAL A 168 1.17 -12.17 -19.32
CA VAL A 168 1.24 -13.34 -20.19
C VAL A 168 -0.14 -13.99 -20.13
N CYS A 169 -1.07 -13.51 -20.95
CA CYS A 169 -2.21 -14.30 -21.37
C CYS A 169 -1.65 -15.42 -22.25
N ARG A 170 -1.52 -16.61 -21.66
CA ARG A 170 -1.32 -17.86 -22.40
C ARG A 170 -2.53 -18.03 -23.33
N PRO A 171 -2.34 -18.20 -24.66
CA PRO A 171 -3.46 -18.53 -25.52
C PRO A 171 -3.98 -19.91 -25.13
N GLU A 172 -5.27 -19.94 -24.80
CA GLU A 172 -6.07 -21.14 -24.61
C GLU A 172 -6.13 -21.87 -25.94
N ALA A 173 -5.35 -22.96 -26.05
CA ALA A 173 -5.42 -23.85 -27.21
C ALA A 173 -6.72 -24.64 -27.11
N SER A 174 -7.60 -24.39 -28.08
CA SER A 174 -8.82 -25.13 -28.36
C SER A 174 -8.60 -26.65 -28.32
N ALA A 175 -9.39 -27.33 -27.50
CA ALA A 175 -9.46 -28.78 -27.42
C ALA A 175 -9.86 -29.41 -28.77
N PRO A 176 -9.17 -30.45 -29.25
CA PRO A 176 -9.70 -31.36 -30.26
C PRO A 176 -10.58 -32.45 -29.61
N PRO A 177 -11.54 -33.02 -30.37
CA PRO A 177 -12.59 -33.88 -29.83
C PRO A 177 -12.07 -35.27 -29.44
N ALA A 178 -12.71 -35.84 -28.42
CA ALA A 178 -12.49 -37.19 -27.95
C ALA A 178 -12.94 -38.22 -29.01
N SER A 179 -12.02 -39.07 -29.44
CA SER A 179 -12.33 -40.37 -30.02
C SER A 179 -11.41 -41.45 -29.44
N SER A 180 -12.07 -42.49 -28.96
CA SER A 180 -11.58 -43.88 -28.87
C SER A 180 -10.55 -44.20 -27.80
N VAL A 181 -11.12 -44.64 -26.68
CA VAL A 181 -10.59 -45.66 -25.76
C VAL A 181 -10.06 -46.85 -26.57
N GLU A 182 -8.78 -47.19 -26.43
CA GLU A 182 -8.28 -48.58 -26.46
C GLU A 182 -6.75 -48.68 -26.27
N ASN A 183 -6.36 -49.67 -25.46
CA ASN A 183 -5.09 -50.39 -25.46
C ASN A 183 -3.80 -49.70 -24.96
N ALA A 184 -3.58 -49.80 -23.64
CA ALA A 184 -2.22 -49.85 -23.07
C ALA A 184 -2.09 -50.77 -21.83
N GLU A 185 -2.97 -51.76 -21.65
CA GLU A 185 -2.80 -52.77 -20.56
C GLU A 185 -2.06 -54.05 -20.99
N SER A 186 -1.58 -54.14 -22.24
CA SER A 186 -0.94 -55.38 -22.74
C SER A 186 0.59 -55.38 -22.76
N GLN A 187 1.27 -54.35 -22.23
CA GLN A 187 2.76 -54.37 -22.17
C GLN A 187 3.35 -54.48 -20.76
N ALA A 188 2.54 -54.43 -19.69
CA ALA A 188 3.03 -54.63 -18.33
C ALA A 188 2.96 -56.09 -17.85
N LEU A 189 2.31 -56.99 -18.59
CA LEU A 189 2.10 -58.39 -18.16
C LEU A 189 3.09 -59.41 -18.77
N LEU A 190 3.99 -59.01 -19.67
CA LEU A 190 4.99 -59.90 -20.30
C LEU A 190 6.42 -59.72 -19.77
N GLN A 191 6.67 -58.70 -18.94
CA GLN A 191 7.98 -58.53 -18.30
C GLN A 191 8.10 -59.29 -16.95
N ASN A 192 6.97 -59.69 -16.35
CA ASN A 192 6.95 -60.29 -15.00
C ASN A 192 6.82 -61.83 -14.97
N GLN A 193 6.87 -62.52 -16.12
CA GLN A 193 6.95 -64.00 -16.16
C GLN A 193 8.34 -64.55 -16.50
N ASN A 194 9.35 -63.70 -16.77
CA ASN A 194 10.72 -64.14 -17.09
C ASN A 194 11.74 -64.01 -15.94
N LEU A 195 11.29 -63.79 -14.70
CA LEU A 195 12.18 -63.66 -13.53
C LEU A 195 12.05 -64.80 -12.50
N HIS A 196 11.31 -65.87 -12.81
CA HIS A 196 11.15 -67.01 -11.89
C HIS A 196 11.75 -68.35 -12.39
N PHE A 197 12.52 -68.35 -13.48
CA PHE A 197 13.12 -69.59 -14.03
C PHE A 197 14.66 -69.66 -13.99
N THR A 198 15.36 -68.70 -13.37
CA THR A 198 16.83 -68.75 -13.23
C THR A 198 17.28 -68.71 -11.78
N ARG A 199 16.74 -69.60 -10.94
CA ARG A 199 17.39 -69.96 -9.67
C ARG A 199 17.03 -71.37 -9.19
N SER A 200 17.29 -72.37 -10.03
CA SER A 200 17.53 -73.75 -9.59
C SER A 200 18.11 -74.52 -10.76
N GLN A 201 19.38 -74.94 -10.64
CA GLN A 201 20.20 -75.87 -11.45
C GLN A 201 21.55 -75.23 -11.82
N GLY A 202 22.62 -75.71 -11.19
CA GLY A 202 24.00 -75.38 -11.53
C GLY A 202 24.96 -75.53 -10.35
N ASP A 203 25.28 -76.80 -10.06
CA ASP A 203 26.43 -77.34 -9.29
C ASP A 203 26.53 -77.17 -7.77
#